data_AF-A0A356WWZ9-F1
#
_entry.id   AF-A0A356WWZ9-F1
#
_cell.length_a   1.000
_cell.length_b   1.000
_cell.length_c   1.000
_cell.angle_alpha   90.00
_cell.angle_beta   90.00
_cell.angle_gamma   90.00
#
_symmetry.space_group_name_H-M   'P 1'
#
loop_
_entity.id
_entity.type
_entity.pdbx_description
1 polymer ?
#
loop_
_entity_poly.entity_id
_entity_poly.type
_entity_poly.pdbx_seq_one_letter_code
_entity_poly.pdbx_strand_id
1 'polypeptide(L)'
;MYANFLDWGVHILLHKPKGKSRLKFHWKHHAVARKNENHDKDYAQKVFHNETWLTLLGVALHAPLLYVWFPFAATAMIYALLYVVLHRKTHQHVDFFKKWMPWHYEHHMGRNQNANWCVLFPLMDHIMGTREKWLDKA
;
A
#
# COMPACT_ATOMS: atom_id res chain seq x y z
N MET A 1 5.43 -10.12 10.58
CA MET A 1 6.20 -8.89 10.88
C MET A 1 7.05 -8.44 9.70
N TYR A 2 7.96 -9.25 9.16
CA TYR A 2 8.86 -8.86 8.06
C TYR A 2 8.15 -8.26 6.83
N ALA A 3 7.18 -8.95 6.23
CA ALA A 3 6.48 -8.44 5.05
C ALA A 3 5.70 -7.14 5.30
N ASN A 4 5.14 -6.99 6.52
CA ASN A 4 4.46 -5.77 6.92
C ASN A 4 5.45 -4.59 7.13
N PHE A 5 6.68 -4.87 7.56
CA PHE A 5 7.76 -3.87 7.60
C PHE A 5 8.16 -3.43 6.20
N LEU A 6 8.21 -4.35 5.23
CA LEU A 6 8.44 -3.97 3.83
C LEU A 6 7.30 -3.13 3.25
N ASP A 7 6.04 -3.49 3.50
CA ASP A 7 4.86 -2.69 3.17
C ASP A 7 5.01 -1.25 3.68
N TRP A 8 5.22 -1.09 4.99
CA TRP A 8 5.45 0.22 5.62
C TRP A 8 6.64 0.98 5.03
N GLY A 9 7.81 0.35 4.94
CA GLY A 9 9.06 0.99 4.55
C GLY A 9 9.11 1.36 3.07
N VAL A 10 8.66 0.45 2.19
CA VAL A 10 8.58 0.72 0.74
C VAL A 10 7.56 1.81 0.48
N HIS A 11 6.42 1.82 1.19
CA HIS A 11 5.41 2.86 0.99
C HIS A 11 5.93 4.26 1.37
N ILE A 12 6.72 4.37 2.46
CA ILE A 12 7.47 5.60 2.78
C ILE A 12 8.39 5.99 1.61
N LEU A 13 9.14 5.03 1.06
CA LEU A 13 10.03 5.30 -0.07
C LEU A 13 9.28 5.75 -1.34
N LEU A 14 8.06 5.27 -1.57
CA LEU A 14 7.21 5.72 -2.67
C LEU A 14 6.71 7.16 -2.48
N HIS A 15 6.59 7.63 -1.24
CA HIS A 15 6.17 9.01 -0.93
C HIS A 15 7.32 10.04 -0.95
N LYS A 16 8.59 9.63 -0.88
CA LYS A 16 9.72 10.59 -0.94
C LYS A 16 9.86 11.36 -2.27
N PRO A 17 9.75 10.73 -3.46
CA PRO A 17 10.16 11.38 -4.72
C PRO A 17 9.12 12.36 -5.24
N LYS A 18 9.55 13.60 -5.56
CA LYS A 18 8.75 14.63 -6.25
C LYS A 18 9.34 14.95 -7.63
N GLY A 19 8.55 15.54 -8.53
CA GLY A 19 9.04 15.98 -9.85
C GLY A 19 9.19 14.85 -10.88
N LYS A 20 10.35 14.78 -11.58
CA LYS A 20 10.57 13.88 -12.73
C LYS A 20 10.88 12.41 -12.38
N SER A 21 10.79 12.01 -11.10
CA SER A 21 11.08 10.62 -10.67
C SER A 21 10.16 9.58 -11.32
N ARG A 22 10.69 8.37 -11.57
CA ARG A 22 9.90 7.21 -12.02
C ARG A 22 8.88 6.75 -10.98
N LEU A 23 9.05 7.12 -9.71
CA LEU A 23 8.13 6.79 -8.61
C LEU A 23 6.99 7.83 -8.43
N LYS A 24 6.97 8.90 -9.25
CA LYS A 24 5.91 9.94 -9.19
C LYS A 24 4.50 9.41 -9.46
N PHE A 25 4.37 8.19 -10.01
CA PHE A 25 3.07 7.56 -10.22
C PHE A 25 2.30 7.42 -8.90
N HIS A 26 3.02 7.23 -7.79
CA HIS A 26 2.42 7.07 -6.47
C HIS A 26 1.69 8.35 -6.03
N TRP A 27 2.36 9.50 -6.16
CA TRP A 27 1.75 10.80 -5.91
C TRP A 27 0.59 11.11 -6.87
N LYS A 28 0.68 10.68 -8.14
CA LYS A 28 -0.43 10.83 -9.09
C LYS A 28 -1.65 10.03 -8.63
N HIS A 29 -1.45 8.78 -8.22
CA HIS A 29 -2.49 7.91 -7.69
C HIS A 29 -3.15 8.55 -6.45
N HIS A 30 -2.35 9.01 -5.48
CA HIS A 30 -2.83 9.75 -4.30
C HIS A 30 -3.65 10.98 -4.67
N ALA A 31 -3.18 11.79 -5.61
CA ALA A 31 -3.90 12.98 -6.06
C ALA A 31 -5.25 12.64 -6.73
N VAL A 32 -5.33 11.53 -7.48
CA VAL A 32 -6.58 11.05 -8.08
C VAL A 32 -7.53 10.54 -6.99
N ALA A 33 -7.05 9.68 -6.10
CA ALA A 33 -7.83 9.14 -4.99
C ALA A 33 -8.47 10.27 -4.16
N ARG A 34 -7.68 11.27 -3.74
CA ARG A 34 -8.18 12.40 -2.95
C ARG A 34 -9.27 13.23 -3.66
N LYS A 35 -9.16 13.39 -4.97
CA LYS A 35 -10.14 14.15 -5.76
C LYS A 35 -11.45 13.40 -5.98
N ASN A 36 -11.45 12.09 -5.80
CA ASN A 36 -12.58 11.21 -6.10
C ASN A 36 -12.97 10.37 -4.87
N GLU A 37 -12.87 10.93 -3.66
CA GLU A 37 -13.32 10.27 -2.43
C GLU A 37 -12.69 8.88 -2.19
N ASN A 38 -11.40 8.77 -2.50
CA ASN A 38 -10.59 7.55 -2.49
C ASN A 38 -10.84 6.56 -3.64
N HIS A 39 -11.76 6.85 -4.57
CA HIS A 39 -11.87 6.06 -5.80
C HIS A 39 -10.74 6.37 -6.77
N ASP A 40 -10.22 5.33 -7.43
CA ASP A 40 -9.31 5.50 -8.56
C ASP A 40 -9.78 4.65 -9.75
N LYS A 41 -10.22 5.34 -10.80
CA LYS A 41 -10.74 4.73 -12.04
C LYS A 41 -9.68 3.92 -12.79
N ASP A 42 -8.39 4.22 -12.61
CA ASP A 42 -7.32 3.45 -13.24
C ASP A 42 -7.32 2.00 -12.72
N TYR A 43 -7.74 1.77 -11.47
CA TYR A 43 -7.96 0.43 -10.91
C TYR A 43 -9.23 -0.26 -11.42
N ALA A 44 -10.14 0.41 -12.13
CA ALA A 44 -11.19 -0.30 -12.87
C ALA A 44 -10.71 -0.78 -14.24
N GLN A 45 -9.78 -0.05 -14.86
CA GLN A 45 -9.44 -0.21 -16.28
C GLN A 45 -8.20 -1.06 -16.54
N LYS A 46 -7.23 -1.08 -15.63
CA LYS A 46 -5.95 -1.79 -15.82
C LYS A 46 -5.71 -2.73 -14.67
N VAL A 47 -5.21 -3.94 -14.92
CA VAL A 47 -4.85 -4.89 -13.86
C VAL A 47 -3.44 -4.60 -13.31
N PHE A 48 -2.50 -4.27 -14.19
CA PHE A 48 -1.12 -3.99 -13.85
C PHE A 48 -0.83 -2.49 -13.84
N HIS A 49 -0.32 -2.00 -12.70
CA HIS A 49 0.18 -0.66 -12.52
C HIS A 49 1.68 -0.68 -12.19
N ASN A 50 2.34 0.47 -12.18
CA ASN A 50 3.76 0.55 -11.84
C ASN A 50 4.06 -0.05 -10.45
N GLU A 51 3.15 0.13 -9.50
CA GLU A 51 3.25 -0.45 -8.16
C GLU A 51 3.10 -1.97 -8.18
N THR A 52 2.23 -2.51 -9.05
CA THR A 52 2.14 -3.96 -9.28
C THR A 52 3.46 -4.50 -9.80
N TRP A 53 4.07 -3.85 -10.79
CA TRP A 53 5.37 -4.28 -11.33
C TRP A 53 6.48 -4.19 -10.29
N LEU A 54 6.51 -3.14 -9.47
CA LEU A 54 7.47 -3.02 -8.37
C LEU A 54 7.28 -4.14 -7.34
N THR A 55 6.03 -4.48 -7.02
CA THR A 55 5.72 -5.57 -6.09
C THR A 55 6.12 -6.92 -6.65
N LEU A 56 5.83 -7.20 -7.93
CA LEU A 56 6.24 -8.43 -8.60
C LEU A 56 7.77 -8.57 -8.72
N LEU A 57 8.48 -7.47 -8.93
CA LEU A 57 9.95 -7.46 -8.85
C LEU A 57 10.41 -7.83 -7.44
N GLY A 58 9.80 -7.27 -6.39
CA GLY A 58 10.05 -7.65 -5.00
C GLY A 58 9.83 -9.14 -4.77
N VAL A 59 8.72 -9.70 -5.25
CA VAL A 59 8.42 -11.13 -5.19
C VAL A 59 9.49 -11.96 -5.90
N ALA A 60 9.91 -11.57 -7.11
CA ALA A 60 10.95 -12.27 -7.87
C ALA A 60 12.30 -12.26 -7.13
N LEU A 61 12.67 -11.14 -6.49
CA LEU A 61 13.90 -11.04 -5.69
C LEU A 61 13.88 -11.94 -4.45
N HIS A 62 12.70 -12.29 -3.92
CA HIS A 62 12.57 -13.22 -2.80
C HIS A 62 12.52 -14.69 -3.23
N ALA A 63 12.32 -15.00 -4.52
CA ALA A 63 12.15 -16.36 -5.01
C ALA A 63 13.33 -17.30 -4.64
N PRO A 64 14.61 -16.89 -4.68
CA PRO A 64 15.70 -17.76 -4.24
C PRO A 64 15.60 -18.21 -2.78
N LEU A 65 14.98 -17.40 -1.91
CA LEU A 65 14.80 -17.73 -0.49
C LEU A 65 13.81 -18.88 -0.27
N LEU A 66 13.01 -19.26 -1.27
CA LEU A 66 12.15 -20.45 -1.19
C LEU A 66 12.97 -21.73 -0.98
N TYR A 67 14.19 -21.79 -1.52
CA TYR A 67 15.10 -22.93 -1.35
C TYR A 67 15.86 -22.93 -0.03
N VAL A 68 15.94 -21.78 0.65
CA VAL A 68 16.66 -21.62 1.92
C VAL A 68 15.70 -21.76 3.10
N TRP A 69 14.58 -21.06 3.03
CA TRP A 69 13.56 -21.06 4.09
C TRP A 69 12.17 -20.85 3.50
N PHE A 70 11.57 -21.96 3.03
CA PHE A 70 10.31 -21.94 2.30
C PHE A 70 9.17 -21.20 3.04
N PRO A 71 8.83 -21.52 4.31
CA PRO A 71 7.72 -20.84 4.98
C PRO A 71 7.92 -19.33 5.09
N PHE A 72 9.15 -18.87 5.31
CA PHE A 72 9.47 -17.45 5.40
C PHE A 72 9.25 -16.74 4.06
N ALA A 73 9.86 -17.26 2.99
CA ALA A 73 9.76 -16.67 1.66
C ALA A 73 8.34 -16.74 1.11
N ALA A 74 7.67 -17.89 1.24
CA ALA A 74 6.29 -18.07 0.80
C ALA A 74 5.33 -17.10 1.52
N THR A 75 5.47 -16.94 2.84
CA THR A 75 4.63 -15.99 3.59
C THR A 75 4.84 -14.55 3.15
N ALA A 76 6.09 -14.14 2.91
CA ALA A 76 6.39 -12.79 2.44
C ALA A 76 5.86 -12.54 1.02
N MET A 77 6.00 -13.51 0.12
CA MET A 77 5.49 -13.43 -1.25
C MET A 77 3.96 -13.41 -1.28
N ILE A 78 3.28 -14.26 -0.49
CA ILE A 78 1.81 -14.25 -0.38
C ILE A 78 1.32 -12.90 0.14
N TYR A 79 1.96 -12.35 1.17
CA TYR A 79 1.63 -11.02 1.68
C TYR A 79 1.74 -9.95 0.57
N ALA A 80 2.82 -9.97 -0.21
CA ALA A 80 3.03 -9.02 -1.32
C ALA A 80 1.96 -9.16 -2.42
N LEU A 81 1.50 -10.39 -2.72
CA LEU A 81 0.40 -10.60 -3.66
C LEU A 81 -0.93 -10.10 -3.10
N LEU A 82 -1.20 -10.34 -1.81
CA LEU A 82 -2.37 -9.80 -1.12
C LEU A 82 -2.36 -8.27 -1.10
N TYR A 83 -1.19 -7.65 -0.92
CA TYR A 83 -1.01 -6.19 -1.02
C TYR A 83 -1.54 -5.68 -2.36
N VAL A 84 -1.10 -6.26 -3.49
CA VAL A 84 -1.56 -5.83 -4.83
C VAL A 84 -3.07 -5.94 -4.97
N VAL A 85 -3.65 -7.06 -4.54
CA VAL A 85 -5.09 -7.33 -4.67
C VAL A 85 -5.90 -6.38 -3.80
N LEU A 86 -5.54 -6.26 -2.52
CA LEU A 86 -6.33 -5.51 -1.55
C LEU A 86 -6.13 -4.00 -1.70
N HIS A 87 -4.92 -3.54 -2.05
CA HIS A 87 -4.69 -2.14 -2.41
C HIS A 87 -5.62 -1.71 -3.56
N ARG A 88 -5.71 -2.52 -4.63
CA ARG A 88 -6.66 -2.25 -5.71
C ARG A 88 -8.10 -2.21 -5.18
N LYS A 89 -8.49 -3.22 -4.40
CA LYS A 89 -9.87 -3.37 -3.94
C LYS A 89 -10.33 -2.23 -3.03
N THR A 90 -9.43 -1.65 -2.23
CA THR A 90 -9.73 -0.50 -1.37
C THR A 90 -10.11 0.76 -2.16
N HIS A 91 -9.63 0.89 -3.40
CA HIS A 91 -10.00 2.00 -4.30
C HIS A 91 -11.18 1.68 -5.22
N GLN A 92 -11.56 0.41 -5.34
CA GLN A 92 -12.74 -0.02 -6.11
C GLN A 92 -14.02 -0.03 -5.26
N HIS A 93 -13.92 -0.49 -4.01
CA HIS A 93 -15.05 -0.69 -3.10
C HIS A 93 -14.84 0.12 -1.82
N VAL A 94 -14.76 1.44 -1.97
CA VAL A 94 -14.34 2.36 -0.91
C VAL A 94 -15.15 2.20 0.38
N ASP A 95 -16.48 2.19 0.32
CA ASP A 95 -17.31 2.12 1.53
C ASP A 95 -17.08 0.83 2.34
N PHE A 96 -16.90 -0.30 1.65
CA PHE A 96 -16.59 -1.57 2.30
C PHE A 96 -15.22 -1.50 2.97
N PHE A 97 -14.19 -1.08 2.23
CA PHE A 97 -12.82 -1.08 2.75
C PHE A 97 -12.53 0.06 3.71
N LYS A 98 -13.30 1.15 3.70
CA LYS A 98 -13.25 2.18 4.73
C LYS A 98 -13.61 1.61 6.10
N LYS A 99 -14.50 0.61 6.16
CA LYS A 99 -14.84 -0.11 7.40
C LYS A 99 -13.75 -1.11 7.83
N TRP A 100 -13.21 -1.87 6.88
CA TRP A 100 -12.32 -3.01 7.19
C TRP A 100 -10.82 -2.69 7.14
N MET A 101 -10.43 -1.70 6.36
CA MET A 101 -9.06 -1.21 6.19
C MET A 101 -9.02 0.33 6.33
N PRO A 102 -9.55 0.90 7.44
CA PRO A 102 -9.68 2.35 7.60
C PRO A 102 -8.35 3.07 7.52
N TRP A 103 -7.25 2.45 7.99
CA TRP A 103 -5.92 3.06 7.96
C TRP A 103 -5.47 3.43 6.55
N HIS A 104 -5.76 2.62 5.54
CA HIS A 104 -5.39 2.92 4.15
C HIS A 104 -6.24 4.06 3.59
N TYR A 105 -7.55 4.07 3.91
CA TYR A 105 -8.40 5.21 3.56
C TYR A 105 -7.88 6.51 4.21
N GLU A 106 -7.51 6.45 5.48
CA GLU A 106 -6.96 7.58 6.24
C GLU A 106 -5.59 8.02 5.70
N HIS A 107 -4.78 7.10 5.20
CA HIS A 107 -3.52 7.42 4.52
C HIS A 107 -3.76 8.32 3.29
N HIS A 108 -4.72 7.96 2.43
CA HIS A 108 -5.05 8.76 1.26
C HIS A 108 -5.77 10.07 1.62
N MET A 109 -6.79 9.98 2.46
CA MET A 109 -7.76 11.07 2.67
C MET A 109 -7.39 11.98 3.84
N GLY A 110 -6.50 11.54 4.73
CA GLY A 110 -6.06 12.29 5.90
C GLY A 110 -5.32 13.57 5.54
N ARG A 111 -5.28 14.52 6.49
CA ARG A 111 -4.53 15.77 6.34
C ARG A 111 -3.01 15.52 6.38
N ASN A 112 -2.56 14.62 7.25
CA ASN A 112 -1.17 14.21 7.30
C ASN A 112 -0.92 13.10 6.27
N GLN A 113 -0.11 13.41 5.24
CA GLN A 113 0.29 12.43 4.22
C GLN A 113 1.54 11.64 4.62
N ASN A 114 2.10 11.92 5.80
CA ASN A 114 3.25 11.22 6.37
C ASN A 114 2.83 10.28 7.53
N ALA A 115 1.67 9.65 7.42
CA ALA A 115 1.11 8.74 8.43
C ALA A 115 0.37 7.57 7.75
N ASN A 116 0.11 6.51 8.52
CA ASN A 116 -0.62 5.31 8.08
C ASN A 116 0.00 4.63 6.84
N TRP A 117 1.28 4.30 6.89
CA TRP A 117 2.03 3.80 5.74
C TRP A 117 1.71 2.37 5.36
N CYS A 118 1.24 1.52 6.27
CA CYS A 118 0.90 0.16 5.90
C CYS A 118 -0.38 0.15 5.06
N VAL A 119 -0.39 -0.59 3.96
CA VAL A 119 -1.60 -0.77 3.15
C VAL A 119 -2.41 -1.95 3.65
N LEU A 120 -1.80 -3.13 3.83
CA LEU A 120 -2.55 -4.36 4.06
C LEU A 120 -2.95 -4.57 5.53
N PHE A 121 -2.11 -4.17 6.49
CA PHE A 121 -2.38 -4.31 7.93
C PHE A 121 -1.57 -3.27 8.73
N PRO A 122 -2.10 -2.54 9.72
CA PRO A 122 -1.41 -1.36 10.28
C PRO A 122 -0.36 -1.68 11.36
N LEU A 123 0.18 -2.91 11.41
CA LEU A 123 1.04 -3.34 12.52
C LEU A 123 2.28 -2.47 12.68
N MET A 124 3.02 -2.21 11.60
CA MET A 124 4.22 -1.37 11.67
C MET A 124 3.89 0.11 11.87
N ASP A 125 2.70 0.58 11.46
CA ASP A 125 2.24 1.91 11.87
C ASP A 125 2.06 2.02 13.38
N HIS A 126 1.58 0.97 14.03
CA HIS A 126 1.48 0.94 15.49
C HIS A 126 2.86 0.84 16.15
N ILE A 127 3.72 -0.07 15.68
CA ILE A 127 5.07 -0.29 16.25
C ILE A 127 5.93 0.97 16.09
N MET A 128 5.89 1.62 14.92
CA MET A 128 6.71 2.79 14.60
C MET A 128 6.06 4.11 15.01
N GLY A 129 4.85 4.08 15.57
CA GLY A 129 4.13 5.29 16.02
C GLY A 129 3.65 6.19 14.88
N THR A 130 3.43 5.66 13.68
CA THR A 130 2.94 6.39 12.50
C THR A 130 1.44 6.24 12.25
N ARG A 131 0.71 5.57 13.14
CA ARG A 131 -0.75 5.43 13.05
C ARG A 131 -1.48 6.70 13.48
N GLU A 132 -2.29 7.27 12.61
CA GLU A 132 -3.19 8.39 12.89
C GLU A 132 -4.65 8.08 12.52
N LYS A 133 -5.54 8.07 13.52
CA LYS A 133 -6.98 7.93 13.29
C LYS A 133 -7.60 9.28 12.95
N TRP A 134 -8.15 9.37 11.74
CA TRP A 134 -8.83 10.55 11.24
C TRP A 134 -10.34 10.35 11.21
N LEU A 135 -10.82 9.13 10.89
CA LEU A 135 -12.26 8.84 10.82
C LEU A 135 -12.95 8.95 12.19
N ASP A 136 -12.22 8.69 13.27
CA ASP A 136 -12.73 8.83 14.65
C ASP A 136 -12.88 10.31 15.08
N LYS A 137 -12.39 11.27 14.28
CA LYS A 137 -12.41 12.71 14.57
C LYS A 137 -13.35 13.52 13.66
N ALA A 138 -14.05 12.86 12.74
CA ALA A 138 -14.92 13.47 11.74
C ALA A 138 -16.39 13.46 12.17
#